data_AF-A0A7C5UE29-F1
#
_entry.id   AF-A0A7C5UE29-F1
#
_cell.length_a   1.000
_cell.length_b   1.000
_cell.length_c   1.000
_cell.angle_alpha   90.00
_cell.angle_beta   90.00
_cell.angle_gamma   90.00
#
_symmetry.space_group_name_H-M   'P 1'
#
loop_
_entity.id
_entity.type
_entity.pdbx_description
1 polymer ?
#
loop_
_entity_poly.entity_id
_entity_poly.type
_entity_poly.pdbx_seq_one_letter_code
_entity_poly.pdbx_strand_id
1 'polypeptide(L)'
;MTGSREASMVVLSLFFIFAIAQFKFAPCVRADGENKRLLDLWRESDGITVVALGDSITAGVGLREPQKECYTALLSSMLAKWLAPTRVRLIAYGIPGATADVGLREIEGVLKYSPDLVLIQFGGNDSRLRRPIDEIRNNLIGMIKTLRDRSKAAILLIVPPFQTPAPNSPVAEAIRVVAKECGVIVADFDKVLHEYEHDFRGWFSPPPSHPGEYSHVLMAKELWNALLQLVGVEPSLDVHIGSGVTWVTESSSIDIPVAILNRSRKAMDVNVIVEHAGVWHNWLMAVDASSSAQPKLKVKPPMESSLRFVREQITAIARCSEDFGWDVKWATWTPAFYCDKDGMWLGERRIDGWLEFATNEHVVMGRNRWRGPDDLSFRMRFERTKDGEALNLTISVRDDVVVVKPTWDFSCLLSGDCVEVFIDHRPIHQQGKPFFSKDVTMIAIVPGSNSVRIASWYFDEVEPTFSAPSGRWLRARLKGEFTASGYDVELTIPLAIFNGLPAVSFDVLVDDTDDRSGRKAQMAAFGWEDDFRNTSPFALLLFKRLKTLPRWRLAVN
;
A
#
# COMPACT_ATOMS: atom_id res chain seq x y z
N MET A 1 -36.69 13.13 -35.73
CA MET A 1 -35.34 13.43 -36.26
C MET A 1 -34.51 14.01 -35.14
N THR A 2 -33.24 13.59 -35.09
CA THR A 2 -32.07 14.19 -34.39
C THR A 2 -32.09 14.33 -32.87
N GLY A 3 -31.18 13.57 -32.21
CA GLY A 3 -30.41 14.07 -31.07
C GLY A 3 -30.54 13.31 -29.75
N SER A 4 -29.88 12.15 -29.60
CA SER A 4 -29.35 11.64 -28.30
C SER A 4 -28.50 10.36 -28.39
N ARG A 5 -28.14 9.89 -29.59
CA ARG A 5 -27.15 8.82 -29.76
C ARG A 5 -25.77 9.45 -29.87
N GLU A 6 -24.95 9.36 -28.81
CA GLU A 6 -23.48 9.17 -28.83
C GLU A 6 -22.75 9.50 -27.51
N ALA A 7 -23.42 9.99 -26.46
CA ALA A 7 -22.71 10.43 -25.24
C ALA A 7 -22.44 9.36 -24.15
N SER A 8 -22.86 8.10 -24.31
CA SER A 8 -22.80 7.11 -23.19
C SER A 8 -21.74 6.02 -23.33
N MET A 9 -20.86 6.07 -24.34
CA MET A 9 -19.87 5.00 -24.57
C MET A 9 -18.40 5.48 -24.57
N VAL A 10 -18.16 6.78 -24.48
CA VAL A 10 -16.80 7.37 -24.57
C VAL A 10 -16.20 7.74 -23.21
N VAL A 11 -16.98 7.74 -22.12
CA VAL A 11 -16.50 8.28 -20.84
C VAL A 11 -15.68 7.27 -20.02
N LEU A 12 -15.71 5.97 -20.32
CA LEU A 12 -15.12 4.95 -19.41
C LEU A 12 -13.65 4.59 -19.63
N SER A 13 -13.05 5.03 -20.74
CA SER A 13 -11.64 4.74 -21.06
C SER A 13 -10.68 5.90 -20.71
N LEU A 14 -11.19 6.99 -20.14
CA LEU A 14 -10.44 8.26 -19.92
C LEU A 14 -9.81 8.41 -18.52
N PHE A 15 -9.91 7.41 -17.65
CA PHE A 15 -9.68 7.60 -16.21
C PHE A 15 -8.27 7.33 -15.67
N PHE A 16 -7.25 7.14 -16.53
CA PHE A 16 -5.85 7.30 -16.10
C PHE A 16 -5.53 8.80 -16.01
N ILE A 17 -6.04 9.45 -14.97
CA ILE A 17 -5.76 10.85 -14.69
C ILE A 17 -4.33 10.93 -14.16
N PHE A 18 -3.45 11.51 -14.98
CA PHE A 18 -2.11 11.93 -14.56
C PHE A 18 -2.23 13.08 -13.56
N ALA A 19 -2.21 12.76 -12.26
CA ALA A 19 -1.67 13.70 -11.30
C ALA A 19 -0.15 13.62 -11.44
N ILE A 20 0.45 14.52 -12.23
CA ILE A 20 1.88 14.82 -12.13
C ILE A 20 2.05 15.51 -10.77
N ALA A 21 2.06 14.74 -9.69
CA ALA A 21 2.57 15.22 -8.42
C ALA A 21 4.05 15.51 -8.68
N GLN A 22 4.38 16.80 -8.81
CA GLN A 22 5.77 17.20 -8.90
C GLN A 22 6.42 16.78 -7.59
N PHE A 23 7.22 15.70 -7.61
CA PHE A 23 8.27 15.55 -6.61
C PHE A 23 9.10 16.81 -6.69
N LYS A 24 8.99 17.64 -5.65
CA LYS A 24 9.83 18.82 -5.53
C LYS A 24 11.18 18.31 -5.07
N PHE A 25 12.10 18.13 -6.01
CA PHE A 25 13.49 17.90 -5.64
C PHE A 25 13.97 19.10 -4.83
N ALA A 26 14.48 18.85 -3.63
CA ALA A 26 15.22 19.86 -2.90
C ALA A 26 16.42 20.30 -3.77
N PRO A 27 16.72 21.61 -3.88
CA PRO A 27 17.90 22.06 -4.60
C PRO A 27 19.15 21.43 -3.97
N CYS A 28 19.96 20.77 -4.81
CA CYS A 28 21.19 20.13 -4.39
C CYS A 28 22.18 21.16 -3.85
N VAL A 29 22.90 20.82 -2.78
CA VAL A 29 24.10 21.54 -2.38
C VAL A 29 25.15 21.23 -3.44
N ARG A 30 25.71 22.24 -4.11
CA ARG A 30 26.70 22.09 -5.18
C ARG A 30 27.74 21.02 -4.83
N ALA A 31 27.90 20.05 -5.73
CA ALA A 31 28.91 19.00 -5.62
C ALA A 31 30.31 19.59 -5.43
N ASP A 32 30.91 19.28 -4.28
CA ASP A 32 32.34 19.33 -4.03
C ASP A 32 33.04 18.13 -4.71
N GLY A 33 34.33 18.27 -5.00
CA GLY A 33 35.10 17.28 -5.77
C GLY A 33 35.20 15.90 -5.12
N GLU A 34 34.94 15.77 -3.82
CA GLU A 34 34.97 14.49 -3.08
C GLU A 34 33.73 13.62 -3.35
N ASN A 35 32.54 14.21 -3.49
CA ASN A 35 31.30 13.44 -3.68
C ASN A 35 31.23 12.75 -5.06
N LYS A 36 31.71 13.41 -6.11
CA LYS A 36 31.79 12.81 -7.45
C LYS A 36 32.75 11.61 -7.48
N ARG A 37 33.81 11.66 -6.67
CA ARG A 37 34.79 10.58 -6.55
C ARG A 37 34.19 9.31 -5.97
N LEU A 38 33.18 9.40 -5.09
CA LEU A 38 32.52 8.24 -4.51
C LEU A 38 31.75 7.43 -5.56
N LEU A 39 31.00 8.10 -6.43
CA LEU A 39 30.26 7.43 -7.51
C LEU A 39 31.21 6.72 -8.49
N ASP A 40 32.28 7.39 -8.88
CA ASP A 40 33.28 6.83 -9.77
C ASP A 40 33.95 5.59 -9.13
N LEU A 41 34.30 5.67 -7.84
CA LEU A 41 34.83 4.52 -7.08
C LEU A 41 33.85 3.34 -7.06
N TRP A 42 32.55 3.59 -6.89
CA TRP A 42 31.56 2.52 -6.92
C TRP A 42 31.41 1.92 -8.32
N ARG A 43 31.41 2.74 -9.38
CA ARG A 43 31.32 2.28 -10.77
C ARG A 43 32.54 1.47 -11.23
N GLU A 44 33.71 1.76 -10.66
CA GLU A 44 34.97 1.06 -10.93
C GLU A 44 35.16 -0.20 -10.08
N SER A 45 34.27 -0.46 -9.10
CA SER A 45 34.34 -1.63 -8.23
C SER A 45 33.67 -2.86 -8.88
N ASP A 46 34.13 -4.06 -8.50
CA ASP A 46 33.43 -5.31 -8.82
C ASP A 46 32.10 -5.46 -8.05
N GLY A 47 31.99 -4.77 -6.90
CA GLY A 47 30.77 -4.71 -6.13
C GLY A 47 30.84 -3.81 -4.91
N ILE A 48 29.67 -3.45 -4.38
CA ILE A 48 29.52 -2.65 -3.17
C ILE A 48 28.56 -3.34 -2.19
N THR A 49 28.80 -3.14 -0.90
CA THR A 49 27.94 -3.65 0.19
C THR A 49 27.18 -2.50 0.84
N VAL A 50 25.85 -2.57 0.78
CA VAL A 50 24.93 -1.65 1.47
C VAL A 50 24.41 -2.34 2.72
N VAL A 51 24.61 -1.75 3.89
CA VAL A 51 24.07 -2.26 5.15
C VAL A 51 23.00 -1.29 5.66
N ALA A 52 21.77 -1.77 5.81
CA ALA A 52 20.69 -1.00 6.40
C ALA A 52 20.51 -1.42 7.85
N LEU A 53 20.95 -0.58 8.79
CA LEU A 53 20.81 -0.79 10.23
C LEU A 53 19.58 -0.01 10.73
N GLY A 54 18.59 -0.72 11.27
CA GLY A 54 17.41 -0.06 11.82
C GLY A 54 16.45 -0.97 12.56
N ASP A 55 15.19 -0.54 12.66
CA ASP A 55 14.16 -1.22 13.45
C ASP A 55 13.21 -2.12 12.62
N SER A 56 11.97 -2.29 13.08
CA SER A 56 10.91 -3.01 12.36
C SER A 56 10.60 -2.47 10.96
N ILE A 57 10.73 -1.17 10.72
CA ILE A 57 10.50 -0.58 9.39
C ILE A 57 11.61 -1.02 8.43
N THR A 58 12.87 -1.01 8.90
CA THR A 58 14.01 -1.55 8.14
C THR A 58 13.87 -3.06 7.89
N ALA A 59 13.30 -3.80 8.85
CA ALA A 59 12.99 -5.23 8.71
C ALA A 59 11.82 -5.50 7.72
N GLY A 60 11.05 -4.47 7.35
CA GLY A 60 9.89 -4.58 6.46
C GLY A 60 8.67 -5.25 7.10
N VAL A 61 8.49 -5.10 8.42
CA VAL A 61 7.31 -5.61 9.13
C VAL A 61 6.04 -5.00 8.53
N GLY A 62 5.06 -5.84 8.19
CA GLY A 62 3.80 -5.43 7.58
C GLY A 62 3.78 -5.45 6.05
N LEU A 63 4.91 -5.77 5.39
CA LEU A 63 4.97 -6.00 3.94
C LEU A 63 4.80 -7.48 3.62
N ARG A 64 4.21 -7.77 2.45
CA ARG A 64 4.01 -9.15 1.98
C ARG A 64 5.32 -9.78 1.52
N GLU A 65 6.09 -9.00 0.77
CA GLU A 65 7.36 -9.38 0.19
C GLU A 65 8.42 -8.32 0.55
N PRO A 66 8.84 -8.24 1.84
CA PRO A 66 9.83 -7.26 2.30
C PRO A 66 11.10 -7.19 1.42
N GLN A 67 11.53 -8.32 0.87
CA GLN A 67 12.67 -8.47 -0.03
C GLN A 67 12.52 -7.77 -1.39
N LYS A 68 11.31 -7.31 -1.75
CA LYS A 68 11.01 -6.57 -2.99
C LYS A 68 10.39 -5.21 -2.71
N GLU A 69 9.60 -5.11 -1.65
CA GLU A 69 8.72 -3.97 -1.36
C GLU A 69 9.34 -3.00 -0.34
N CYS A 70 10.25 -3.47 0.52
CA CYS A 70 10.86 -2.61 1.53
C CYS A 70 11.71 -1.53 0.85
N TYR A 71 11.82 -0.37 1.51
CA TYR A 71 12.50 0.78 0.93
C TYR A 71 14.00 0.48 0.69
N THR A 72 14.58 -0.39 1.51
CA THR A 72 15.97 -0.86 1.37
C THR A 72 16.14 -1.78 0.16
N ALA A 73 15.18 -2.68 -0.08
CA ALA A 73 15.16 -3.57 -1.23
C ALA A 73 14.94 -2.80 -2.53
N LEU A 74 14.00 -1.85 -2.54
CA LEU A 74 13.75 -0.95 -3.66
C LEU A 74 15.00 -0.13 -4.00
N LEU A 75 15.62 0.52 -3.00
CA LEU A 75 16.88 1.26 -3.19
C LEU A 75 17.97 0.37 -3.77
N SER A 76 18.21 -0.81 -3.17
CA SER A 76 19.26 -1.72 -3.64
C SER A 76 19.02 -2.20 -5.06
N SER A 77 17.77 -2.48 -5.43
CA SER A 77 17.39 -2.87 -6.79
C SER A 77 17.72 -1.76 -7.78
N MET A 78 17.31 -0.51 -7.48
CA MET A 78 17.59 0.64 -8.35
C MET A 78 19.07 0.97 -8.42
N LEU A 79 19.79 0.88 -7.30
CA LEU A 79 21.23 1.08 -7.24
C LEU A 79 21.99 0.06 -8.09
N ALA A 80 21.59 -1.22 -8.04
CA ALA A 80 22.17 -2.27 -8.89
C ALA A 80 21.94 -2.00 -10.38
N LYS A 81 20.75 -1.50 -10.74
CA LYS A 81 20.41 -1.12 -12.12
C LYS A 81 21.18 0.12 -12.59
N TRP A 82 21.43 1.07 -11.70
CA TRP A 82 22.16 2.31 -12.00
C TRP A 82 23.68 2.10 -12.11
N LEU A 83 24.26 1.26 -11.26
CA LEU A 83 25.70 0.99 -11.21
C LEU A 83 26.17 -0.18 -12.10
N ALA A 84 25.24 -0.82 -12.84
CA ALA A 84 25.57 -1.96 -13.69
C ALA A 84 26.80 -1.66 -14.58
N PRO A 85 27.82 -2.56 -14.62
CA PRO A 85 27.80 -3.96 -14.17
C PRO A 85 28.19 -4.21 -12.69
N THR A 86 28.48 -3.16 -11.91
CA THR A 86 28.83 -3.28 -10.48
C THR A 86 27.76 -4.03 -9.70
N ARG A 87 28.16 -5.02 -8.89
CA ARG A 87 27.21 -5.77 -8.05
C ARG A 87 26.85 -4.99 -6.79
N VAL A 88 25.58 -5.01 -6.40
CA VAL A 88 25.13 -4.42 -5.13
C VAL A 88 24.65 -5.53 -4.20
N ARG A 89 25.26 -5.63 -3.02
CA ARG A 89 24.85 -6.57 -1.97
C ARG A 89 24.16 -5.80 -0.85
N LEU A 90 22.88 -6.07 -0.65
CA LEU A 90 22.13 -5.54 0.49
C LEU A 90 22.23 -6.47 1.70
N ILE A 91 22.55 -5.90 2.86
CA ILE A 91 22.39 -6.51 4.18
C ILE A 91 21.30 -5.72 4.92
N ALA A 92 20.08 -6.23 4.94
CA ALA A 92 18.98 -5.65 5.71
C ALA A 92 19.08 -6.09 7.18
N TYR A 93 19.69 -5.24 8.01
CA TYR A 93 19.94 -5.46 9.43
C TYR A 93 18.89 -4.72 10.28
N GLY A 94 17.62 -5.08 10.06
CA GLY A 94 16.48 -4.54 10.80
C GLY A 94 16.15 -5.40 12.03
N ILE A 95 16.05 -4.77 13.21
CA ILE A 95 15.70 -5.44 14.47
C ILE A 95 14.36 -4.90 14.97
N PRO A 96 13.25 -5.68 14.84
CA PRO A 96 11.94 -5.23 15.29
C PRO A 96 11.93 -4.78 16.76
N GLY A 97 11.37 -3.59 17.01
CA GLY A 97 11.31 -2.99 18.35
C GLY A 97 12.62 -2.36 18.85
N ALA A 98 13.71 -2.41 18.09
CA ALA A 98 14.98 -1.82 18.49
C ALA A 98 14.93 -0.28 18.56
N THR A 99 15.72 0.25 19.48
CA THR A 99 15.95 1.66 19.73
C THR A 99 17.40 2.04 19.38
N ALA A 100 17.73 3.33 19.38
CA ALA A 100 19.05 3.82 18.96
C ALA A 100 20.21 3.23 19.81
N ASP A 101 19.99 2.91 21.08
CA ASP A 101 20.99 2.25 21.94
C ASP A 101 21.28 0.81 21.50
N VAL A 102 20.27 0.07 21.03
CA VAL A 102 20.44 -1.25 20.42
C VAL A 102 21.26 -1.09 19.15
N GLY A 103 20.90 -0.12 18.29
CA GLY A 103 21.66 0.19 17.09
C GLY A 103 23.14 0.44 17.35
N LEU A 104 23.46 1.22 18.40
CA LEU A 104 24.84 1.48 18.80
C LEU A 104 25.56 0.20 19.24
N ARG A 105 24.91 -0.70 19.98
CA ARG A 105 25.51 -1.99 20.38
C ARG A 105 25.78 -2.90 19.19
N GLU A 106 24.93 -2.85 18.16
CA GLU A 106 25.04 -3.70 16.97
C GLU A 106 25.98 -3.15 15.89
N ILE A 107 26.57 -1.97 16.09
CA ILE A 107 27.45 -1.33 15.09
C ILE A 107 28.68 -2.19 14.77
N GLU A 108 29.18 -2.96 15.74
CA GLU A 108 30.27 -3.92 15.50
C GLU A 108 29.86 -5.06 14.57
N GLY A 109 28.59 -5.47 14.61
CA GLY A 109 28.01 -6.43 13.67
C GLY A 109 27.98 -5.87 12.26
N VAL A 110 27.62 -4.59 12.11
CA VAL A 110 27.61 -3.88 10.82
C VAL A 110 29.01 -3.80 10.20
N LEU A 111 30.04 -3.47 10.99
CA LEU A 111 31.42 -3.36 10.51
C LEU A 111 31.96 -4.67 9.93
N LYS A 112 31.49 -5.83 10.38
CA LYS A 112 31.92 -7.16 9.87
C LYS A 112 31.54 -7.39 8.41
N TYR A 113 30.58 -6.64 7.88
CA TYR A 113 30.18 -6.73 6.47
C TYR A 113 31.04 -5.88 5.53
N SER A 114 32.02 -5.13 6.06
CA SER A 114 32.83 -4.18 5.29
C SER A 114 31.98 -3.27 4.40
N PRO A 115 31.07 -2.47 4.99
CA PRO A 115 30.11 -1.68 4.21
C PRO A 115 30.78 -0.59 3.38
N ASP A 116 30.21 -0.31 2.20
CA ASP A 116 30.50 0.86 1.37
C ASP A 116 29.46 1.96 1.59
N LEU A 117 28.24 1.58 1.97
CA LEU A 117 27.15 2.48 2.34
C LEU A 117 26.41 1.92 3.55
N VAL A 118 26.23 2.74 4.59
CA VAL A 118 25.41 2.41 5.76
C VAL A 118 24.21 3.34 5.84
N LEU A 119 23.03 2.75 5.93
CA LEU A 119 21.76 3.44 6.21
C LEU A 119 21.44 3.25 7.69
N ILE A 120 21.18 4.35 8.41
CA ILE A 120 20.86 4.30 9.85
C ILE A 120 19.44 4.82 10.07
N GLN A 121 18.54 3.97 10.57
CA GLN A 121 17.15 4.32 10.85
C GLN A 121 16.75 3.89 12.27
N PHE A 122 16.68 4.84 13.21
CA PHE A 122 16.15 4.65 14.57
C PHE A 122 15.42 5.91 15.04
N GLY A 123 14.72 5.83 16.17
CA GLY A 123 14.00 6.95 16.78
C GLY A 123 12.50 6.73 16.91
N GLY A 124 11.89 5.91 16.04
CA GLY A 124 10.46 5.59 16.12
C GLY A 124 10.09 4.91 17.43
N ASN A 125 10.80 3.82 17.77
CA ASN A 125 10.63 3.14 19.05
C ASN A 125 11.11 3.97 20.24
N ASP A 126 12.16 4.77 20.08
CA ASP A 126 12.69 5.64 21.14
C ASP A 126 11.64 6.68 21.56
N SER A 127 10.95 7.28 20.58
CA SER A 127 9.83 8.19 20.79
C SER A 127 8.68 7.50 21.52
N ARG A 128 8.30 6.29 21.06
CA ARG A 128 7.24 5.48 21.69
C ARG A 128 7.56 5.13 23.15
N LEU A 129 8.81 4.80 23.44
CA LEU A 129 9.29 4.48 24.78
C LEU A 129 9.65 5.72 25.60
N ARG A 130 9.47 6.93 25.06
CA ARG A 130 9.77 8.22 25.69
C ARG A 130 11.21 8.30 26.21
N ARG A 131 12.18 7.78 25.45
CA ARG A 131 13.60 7.88 25.82
C ARG A 131 14.07 9.34 25.82
N PRO A 132 15.02 9.72 26.70
CA PRO A 132 15.58 11.05 26.70
C PRO A 132 16.21 11.43 25.35
N ILE A 133 15.92 12.63 24.86
CA ILE A 133 16.42 13.12 23.56
C ILE A 133 17.96 13.10 23.50
N ASP A 134 18.63 13.49 24.57
CA ASP A 134 20.09 13.49 24.63
C ASP A 134 20.68 12.09 24.50
N GLU A 135 20.00 11.07 25.05
CA GLU A 135 20.41 9.68 24.90
C GLU A 135 20.33 9.22 23.44
N ILE A 136 19.20 9.53 22.78
CA ILE A 136 18.99 9.21 21.36
C ILE A 136 20.08 9.88 20.51
N ARG A 137 20.34 11.17 20.74
CA ARG A 137 21.38 11.93 20.03
C ARG A 137 22.76 11.31 20.23
N ASN A 138 23.13 11.03 21.48
CA ASN A 138 24.43 10.45 21.81
C ASN A 138 24.63 9.08 21.14
N ASN A 139 23.58 8.25 21.10
CA ASN A 139 23.63 6.95 20.44
C ASN A 139 23.83 7.09 18.92
N LEU A 140 23.09 7.98 18.27
CA LEU A 140 23.24 8.25 16.83
C LEU A 140 24.63 8.80 16.49
N ILE A 141 25.11 9.78 17.26
CA ILE A 141 26.46 10.34 17.11
C ILE A 141 27.52 9.26 17.32
N GLY A 142 27.34 8.38 18.31
CA GLY A 142 28.23 7.26 18.60
C GLY A 142 28.34 6.30 17.42
N MET A 143 27.23 5.96 16.77
CA MET A 143 27.22 5.13 15.56
C MET A 143 27.97 5.79 14.41
N ILE A 144 27.69 7.07 14.13
CA ILE A 144 28.33 7.82 13.05
C ILE A 144 29.84 7.93 13.27
N LYS A 145 30.28 8.25 14.49
CA LYS A 145 31.71 8.31 14.84
C LYS A 145 32.38 6.95 14.64
N THR A 146 31.79 5.89 15.17
CA THR A 146 32.34 4.53 15.05
C THR A 146 32.52 4.11 13.59
N LEU A 147 31.53 4.40 12.73
CA LEU A 147 31.61 4.10 11.30
C LEU A 147 32.70 4.90 10.59
N ARG A 148 32.85 6.19 10.91
CA ARG A 148 33.90 7.05 10.33
C ARG A 148 35.30 6.63 10.76
N ASP A 149 35.45 6.24 12.02
CA ASP A 149 36.76 5.87 12.57
C ASP A 149 37.23 4.50 12.07
N ARG A 150 36.29 3.59 11.77
CA ARG A 150 36.59 2.17 11.53
C ARG A 150 36.17 1.63 10.17
N SER A 151 35.57 2.45 9.31
CA SER A 151 35.21 2.08 7.94
C SER A 151 35.38 3.25 6.99
N LYS A 152 35.32 2.96 5.69
CA LYS A 152 35.25 3.98 4.63
C LYS A 152 33.83 4.17 4.10
N ALA A 153 32.84 3.60 4.79
CA ALA A 153 31.47 3.61 4.33
C ALA A 153 30.93 5.05 4.28
N ALA A 154 30.21 5.37 3.21
CA ALA A 154 29.35 6.52 3.23
C ALA A 154 28.16 6.28 4.17
N ILE A 155 27.60 7.33 4.75
CA ILE A 155 26.56 7.23 5.78
C ILE A 155 25.37 8.08 5.36
N LEU A 156 24.19 7.46 5.34
CA LEU A 156 22.91 8.16 5.25
C LEU A 156 22.15 7.97 6.56
N LEU A 157 21.77 9.08 7.19
CA LEU A 157 20.88 9.06 8.34
C LEU A 157 19.43 9.15 7.86
N ILE A 158 18.52 8.42 8.51
CA ILE A 158 17.11 8.40 8.13
C ILE A 158 16.28 8.91 9.31
N VAL A 159 15.44 9.92 9.07
CA VAL A 159 14.37 10.28 10.01
C VAL A 159 13.24 9.29 9.78
N PRO A 160 12.90 8.41 10.73
CA PRO A 160 11.78 7.50 10.55
C PRO A 160 10.48 8.29 10.52
N PRO A 161 9.42 7.76 9.87
CA PRO A 161 8.16 8.44 9.86
C PRO A 161 7.47 8.33 11.23
N PHE A 162 6.83 9.42 11.68
CA PHE A 162 6.10 9.46 12.94
C PHE A 162 4.60 9.62 12.70
N GLN A 163 3.79 9.01 13.56
CA GLN A 163 2.34 9.16 13.56
C GLN A 163 1.92 10.44 14.29
N THR A 164 2.39 11.59 13.82
CA THR A 164 2.04 12.91 14.33
C THR A 164 1.23 13.70 13.30
N PRO A 165 0.56 14.80 13.67
CA PRO A 165 -0.14 15.65 12.69
C PRO A 165 0.81 16.44 11.78
N ALA A 166 2.05 16.66 12.24
CA ALA A 166 3.09 17.40 11.54
C ALA A 166 4.45 16.73 11.76
N PRO A 167 5.42 16.92 10.85
CA PRO A 167 6.71 16.29 10.91
C PRO A 167 7.68 17.05 11.85
N ASN A 168 7.27 17.31 13.09
CA ASN A 168 7.99 18.15 14.05
C ASN A 168 8.14 17.49 15.42
N SER A 169 8.13 16.15 15.47
CA SER A 169 8.33 15.44 16.73
C SER A 169 9.72 15.78 17.33
N PRO A 170 9.86 15.87 18.66
CA PRO A 170 11.15 16.18 19.28
C PRO A 170 12.27 15.21 18.86
N VAL A 171 11.93 13.94 18.61
CA VAL A 171 12.89 12.94 18.14
C VAL A 171 13.26 13.17 16.67
N ALA A 172 12.30 13.50 15.79
CA ALA A 172 12.59 13.84 14.40
C ALA A 172 13.54 15.04 14.32
N GLU A 173 13.27 16.10 15.08
CA GLU A 173 14.15 17.27 15.15
C GLU A 173 15.54 16.93 15.69
N ALA A 174 15.63 16.09 16.71
CA ALA A 174 16.91 15.63 17.24
C ALA A 174 17.75 14.90 16.19
N ILE A 175 17.14 14.03 15.38
CA ILE A 175 17.83 13.32 14.28
C ILE A 175 18.32 14.32 13.22
N ARG A 176 17.49 15.30 12.83
CA ARG A 176 17.88 16.36 11.88
C ARG A 176 19.06 17.19 12.41
N VAL A 177 19.06 17.50 13.70
CA VAL A 177 20.16 18.23 14.35
C VAL A 177 21.43 17.39 14.37
N VAL A 178 21.36 16.10 14.71
CA VAL A 178 22.51 15.18 14.65
C VAL A 178 23.08 15.11 13.23
N ALA A 179 22.22 15.02 12.21
CA ALA A 179 22.66 14.99 10.82
C ALA A 179 23.50 16.23 10.48
N LYS A 180 23.01 17.42 10.86
CA LYS A 180 23.70 18.69 10.66
C LYS A 180 25.01 18.79 11.44
N GLU A 181 25.01 18.41 12.71
CA GLU A 181 26.20 18.45 13.59
C GLU A 181 27.30 17.51 13.11
N CYS A 182 26.92 16.32 12.62
CA CYS A 182 27.86 15.37 12.07
C CYS A 182 28.21 15.65 10.61
N GLY A 183 27.47 16.50 9.88
CA GLY A 183 27.65 16.70 8.45
C GLY A 183 27.38 15.42 7.66
N VAL A 184 26.30 14.70 7.98
CA VAL A 184 25.81 13.56 7.20
C VAL A 184 24.51 13.94 6.49
N ILE A 185 24.30 13.39 5.28
CA ILE A 185 23.06 13.60 4.54
C ILE A 185 21.92 12.82 5.21
N VAL A 186 20.72 13.40 5.17
CA VAL A 186 19.52 12.83 5.78
C VAL A 186 18.46 12.55 4.73
N ALA A 187 17.82 11.38 4.80
CA ALA A 187 16.57 11.09 4.12
C ALA A 187 15.42 11.27 5.13
N ASP A 188 14.50 12.20 4.87
CA ASP A 188 13.50 12.62 5.86
C ASP A 188 12.12 11.99 5.56
N PHE A 189 11.96 10.71 5.92
CA PHE A 189 10.71 9.98 5.64
C PHE A 189 9.51 10.61 6.33
N ASP A 190 9.72 11.17 7.53
CA ASP A 190 8.68 11.88 8.27
C ASP A 190 8.11 13.05 7.46
N LYS A 191 8.96 13.92 6.88
CA LYS A 191 8.48 15.01 6.03
C LYS A 191 7.76 14.49 4.79
N VAL A 192 8.38 13.57 4.06
CA VAL A 192 7.82 13.10 2.78
C VAL A 192 6.46 12.46 2.98
N LEU A 193 6.27 11.62 4.01
CA LEU A 193 4.95 11.02 4.24
C LEU A 193 3.92 12.04 4.73
N HIS A 194 4.31 13.15 5.35
CA HIS A 194 3.37 14.24 5.67
C HIS A 194 3.00 15.12 4.46
N GLU A 195 3.85 15.19 3.44
CA GLU A 195 3.63 15.97 2.22
C GLU A 195 2.72 15.27 1.20
N TYR A 196 2.68 13.93 1.22
CA TYR A 196 1.94 13.12 0.26
C TYR A 196 0.83 12.28 0.92
N GLU A 197 -0.10 11.76 0.11
CA GLU A 197 -0.98 10.67 0.56
C GLU A 197 -0.11 9.47 1.00
N HIS A 198 -0.54 8.65 1.96
CA HIS A 198 0.27 7.54 2.49
C HIS A 198 -0.60 6.50 3.20
N ASP A 199 -0.09 5.26 3.22
CA ASP A 199 -0.62 4.10 3.97
C ASP A 199 0.04 3.94 5.36
N PHE A 200 0.63 5.02 5.89
CA PHE A 200 1.28 5.05 7.21
C PHE A 200 0.61 6.05 8.16
N ARG A 201 -0.59 5.74 8.68
CA ARG A 201 -1.24 6.53 9.74
C ARG A 201 -2.07 5.65 10.67
N GLY A 202 -2.16 6.02 11.95
CA GLY A 202 -3.21 5.54 12.83
C GLY A 202 -2.85 5.53 14.32
N TRP A 203 -3.58 6.33 15.10
CA TRP A 203 -3.63 6.34 16.57
C TRP A 203 -4.58 5.26 17.14
N PHE A 204 -5.34 4.54 16.30
CA PHE A 204 -6.57 3.82 16.70
C PHE A 204 -6.55 2.29 16.65
N SER A 205 -5.40 1.66 16.45
CA SER A 205 -5.20 0.25 16.85
C SER A 205 -3.85 0.13 17.51
N PRO A 206 -3.75 -0.17 18.81
CA PRO A 206 -2.64 -0.96 19.29
C PRO A 206 -2.69 -2.32 18.57
N PRO A 207 -1.62 -2.75 17.89
CA PRO A 207 -0.31 -2.11 17.79
C PRO A 207 -0.18 -1.08 16.66
N PRO A 208 0.75 -0.10 16.79
CA PRO A 208 0.97 0.96 15.79
C PRO A 208 1.18 0.39 14.39
N SER A 209 0.54 1.01 13.39
CA SER A 209 0.60 0.60 11.99
C SER A 209 1.98 0.86 11.39
N HIS A 210 2.62 -0.15 10.79
CA HIS A 210 3.81 0.02 9.96
C HIS A 210 3.47 0.62 8.58
N PRO A 211 4.41 1.29 7.89
CA PRO A 211 4.16 1.79 6.55
C PRO A 211 3.86 0.63 5.59
N GLY A 212 2.89 0.82 4.71
CA GLY A 212 2.61 -0.13 3.63
C GLY A 212 3.50 0.15 2.42
N GLU A 213 3.27 -0.62 1.35
CA GLU A 213 4.16 -0.63 0.18
C GLU A 213 4.21 0.73 -0.52
N TYR A 214 3.10 1.46 -0.53
CA TYR A 214 3.07 2.78 -1.16
C TYR A 214 3.99 3.76 -0.42
N SER A 215 3.91 3.81 0.92
CA SER A 215 4.83 4.63 1.70
C SER A 215 6.28 4.15 1.53
N HIS A 216 6.51 2.84 1.40
CA HIS A 216 7.85 2.32 1.15
C HIS A 216 8.42 2.77 -0.20
N VAL A 217 7.61 2.97 -1.25
CA VAL A 217 8.06 3.60 -2.50
C VAL A 217 8.42 5.06 -2.28
N LEU A 218 7.59 5.84 -1.56
CA LEU A 218 7.90 7.24 -1.25
C LEU A 218 9.20 7.36 -0.44
N MET A 219 9.37 6.51 0.58
CA MET A 219 10.58 6.44 1.39
C MET A 219 11.80 6.05 0.55
N ALA A 220 11.66 5.09 -0.38
CA ALA A 220 12.74 4.71 -1.28
C ALA A 220 13.13 5.83 -2.24
N LYS A 221 12.16 6.62 -2.73
CA LYS A 221 12.43 7.82 -3.56
C LYS A 221 13.15 8.90 -2.78
N GLU A 222 12.73 9.17 -1.54
CA GLU A 222 13.42 10.11 -0.65
C GLU A 222 14.85 9.65 -0.34
N LEU A 223 15.02 8.36 -0.08
CA LEU A 223 16.35 7.80 0.15
C LEU A 223 17.22 7.82 -1.11
N TRP A 224 16.63 7.61 -2.29
CA TRP A 224 17.31 7.78 -3.58
C TRP A 224 17.76 9.23 -3.77
N ASN A 225 16.93 10.22 -3.44
CA ASN A 225 17.30 11.64 -3.51
C ASN A 225 18.47 11.97 -2.56
N ALA A 226 18.42 11.47 -1.33
CA ALA A 226 19.51 11.62 -0.36
C ALA A 226 20.80 10.95 -0.86
N LEU A 227 20.70 9.79 -1.53
CA LEU A 227 21.83 9.11 -2.15
C LEU A 227 22.42 9.94 -3.30
N LEU A 228 21.59 10.48 -4.19
CA LEU A 228 22.03 11.34 -5.29
C LEU A 228 22.75 12.59 -4.76
N GLN A 229 22.24 13.21 -3.69
CA GLN A 229 22.91 14.32 -3.02
C GLN A 229 24.28 13.90 -2.45
N LEU A 230 24.35 12.75 -1.78
CA LEU A 230 25.58 12.21 -1.21
C LEU A 230 26.66 11.97 -2.27
N VAL A 231 26.28 11.56 -3.48
CA VAL A 231 27.23 11.33 -4.59
C VAL A 231 27.37 12.51 -5.56
N GLY A 232 26.71 13.64 -5.28
CA GLY A 232 26.80 14.87 -6.06
C GLY A 232 26.18 14.79 -7.46
N VAL A 233 25.10 14.02 -7.62
CA VAL A 233 24.35 13.91 -8.88
C VAL A 233 23.06 14.71 -8.79
N GLU A 234 22.82 15.57 -9.79
CA GLU A 234 21.53 16.26 -9.96
C GLU A 234 20.70 15.49 -10.99
N PRO A 235 19.57 14.86 -10.59
CA PRO A 235 18.73 14.14 -11.52
C PRO A 235 17.99 15.12 -12.43
N SER A 236 17.96 14.80 -13.72
CA SER A 236 17.19 15.54 -14.72
C SER A 236 16.17 14.65 -15.46
N LEU A 237 16.26 13.33 -15.31
CA LEU A 237 15.25 12.37 -15.73
C LEU A 237 14.35 11.95 -14.57
N ASP A 238 13.05 11.95 -14.81
CA ASP A 238 12.03 11.47 -13.88
C ASP A 238 11.09 10.50 -14.59
N VAL A 239 10.60 9.50 -13.86
CA VAL A 239 9.74 8.45 -14.41
C VAL A 239 8.50 8.33 -13.54
N HIS A 240 7.34 8.25 -14.20
CA HIS A 240 6.06 8.09 -13.52
C HIS A 240 5.20 7.05 -14.25
N ILE A 241 4.89 5.95 -13.57
CA ILE A 241 3.90 4.98 -14.02
C ILE A 241 2.52 5.57 -13.73
N GLY A 242 1.63 5.57 -14.71
CA GLY A 242 0.26 6.05 -14.55
C GLY A 242 -0.48 5.25 -13.48
N SER A 243 -1.08 5.95 -12.51
CA SER A 243 -2.03 5.36 -11.57
C SER A 243 -3.46 5.56 -12.03
N GLY A 244 -4.35 4.70 -11.59
CA GLY A 244 -5.76 4.81 -11.90
C GLY A 244 -6.48 3.49 -11.71
N VAL A 245 -7.80 3.57 -11.75
CA VAL A 245 -8.67 2.42 -11.57
C VAL A 245 -9.61 2.34 -12.75
N THR A 246 -9.72 1.14 -13.31
CA THR A 246 -10.57 0.85 -14.45
C THR A 246 -11.12 -0.56 -14.36
N TRP A 247 -12.05 -0.91 -15.24
CA TRP A 247 -12.57 -2.27 -15.36
C TRP A 247 -12.50 -2.78 -16.78
N VAL A 248 -12.40 -4.09 -16.89
CA VAL A 248 -11.83 -4.77 -18.05
C VAL A 248 -12.68 -5.97 -18.37
N THR A 249 -12.95 -6.16 -19.66
CA THR A 249 -13.51 -7.40 -20.18
C THR A 249 -12.39 -8.41 -20.42
N GLU A 250 -12.73 -9.70 -20.59
CA GLU A 250 -11.75 -10.79 -20.74
C GLU A 250 -10.74 -10.61 -21.88
N SER A 251 -11.13 -9.94 -22.96
CA SER A 251 -10.35 -9.84 -24.19
C SER A 251 -9.62 -8.51 -24.37
N SER A 252 -9.79 -7.56 -23.45
CA SER A 252 -9.26 -6.20 -23.60
C SER A 252 -7.89 -6.05 -22.96
N SER A 253 -6.91 -5.53 -23.72
CA SER A 253 -5.67 -5.00 -23.14
C SER A 253 -5.87 -3.58 -22.65
N ILE A 254 -5.17 -3.19 -21.59
CA ILE A 254 -5.14 -1.81 -21.08
C ILE A 254 -3.77 -1.23 -21.32
N ASP A 255 -3.75 0.03 -21.78
CA ASP A 255 -2.53 0.82 -21.87
C ASP A 255 -2.31 1.56 -20.54
N ILE A 256 -1.27 1.18 -19.80
CA ILE A 256 -0.76 1.95 -18.66
C ILE A 256 0.31 2.90 -19.20
N PRO A 257 0.12 4.22 -19.12
CA PRO A 257 1.10 5.15 -19.64
C PRO A 257 2.28 5.28 -18.67
N VAL A 258 3.50 5.34 -19.20
CA VAL A 258 4.73 5.50 -18.42
C VAL A 258 5.37 6.81 -18.84
N ALA A 259 5.18 7.87 -18.06
CA ALA A 259 5.69 9.20 -18.40
C ALA A 259 7.16 9.33 -18.04
N ILE A 260 7.94 9.81 -19.00
CA ILE A 260 9.36 10.13 -18.87
C ILE A 260 9.49 11.64 -18.99
N LEU A 261 9.98 12.29 -17.94
CA LEU A 261 10.16 13.73 -17.91
C LEU A 261 11.65 14.04 -18.04
N ASN A 262 12.01 14.86 -19.03
CA ASN A 262 13.35 15.42 -19.16
C ASN A 262 13.31 16.87 -18.65
N ARG A 263 13.86 17.11 -17.47
CA ARG A 263 13.95 18.43 -16.81
C ARG A 263 15.21 19.21 -17.21
N SER A 264 16.09 18.61 -18.02
CA SER A 264 17.30 19.27 -18.47
C SER A 264 17.03 20.29 -19.57
N ARG A 265 18.06 21.08 -19.90
CA ARG A 265 18.06 22.03 -21.01
C ARG A 265 18.47 21.42 -22.35
N LYS A 266 18.71 20.10 -22.41
CA LYS A 266 19.16 19.39 -23.61
C LYS A 266 18.21 18.24 -23.91
N ALA A 267 18.03 17.93 -25.20
CA ALA A 267 17.36 16.69 -25.58
C ALA A 267 18.22 15.49 -25.14
N MET A 268 17.55 14.38 -24.81
CA MET A 268 18.21 13.15 -24.39
C MET A 268 17.66 11.96 -25.17
N ASP A 269 18.57 11.07 -25.59
CA ASP A 269 18.19 9.74 -26.04
C ASP A 269 18.08 8.84 -24.81
N VAL A 270 16.85 8.46 -24.50
CA VAL A 270 16.49 7.74 -23.28
C VAL A 270 16.10 6.31 -23.61
N ASN A 271 16.77 5.37 -22.94
CA ASN A 271 16.39 3.97 -22.93
C ASN A 271 15.42 3.73 -21.76
N VAL A 272 14.18 3.41 -22.08
CA VAL A 272 13.10 3.13 -21.12
C VAL A 272 12.90 1.63 -21.04
N ILE A 273 13.09 1.07 -19.85
CA ILE A 273 12.93 -0.35 -19.55
C ILE A 273 11.80 -0.49 -18.53
N VAL A 274 10.79 -1.28 -18.87
CA VAL A 274 9.69 -1.60 -17.95
C VAL A 274 9.61 -3.10 -17.76
N GLU A 275 9.68 -3.55 -16.51
CA GLU A 275 9.43 -4.92 -16.11
C GLU A 275 8.00 -5.04 -15.56
N HIS A 276 7.23 -5.99 -16.08
CA HIS A 276 5.89 -6.31 -15.59
C HIS A 276 5.63 -7.81 -15.75
N ALA A 277 5.24 -8.48 -14.66
CA ALA A 277 4.94 -9.93 -14.64
C ALA A 277 6.06 -10.81 -15.26
N GLY A 278 7.33 -10.44 -15.01
CA GLY A 278 8.51 -11.14 -15.55
C GLY A 278 8.81 -10.86 -17.04
N VAL A 279 8.03 -9.99 -17.68
CA VAL A 279 8.25 -9.56 -19.07
C VAL A 279 8.94 -8.20 -19.10
N TRP A 280 9.95 -8.09 -19.95
CA TRP A 280 10.74 -6.87 -20.15
C TRP A 280 10.30 -6.15 -21.43
N HIS A 281 9.96 -4.88 -21.29
CA HIS A 281 9.63 -3.98 -22.38
C HIS A 281 10.72 -2.92 -22.50
N ASN A 282 11.15 -2.62 -23.73
CA ASN A 282 12.24 -1.69 -23.99
C ASN A 282 11.85 -0.72 -25.11
N TRP A 283 12.03 0.58 -24.86
CA TRP A 283 11.88 1.64 -25.84
C TRP A 283 13.10 2.55 -25.85
N LEU A 284 13.61 2.87 -27.03
CA LEU A 284 14.56 3.95 -27.23
C LEU A 284 13.79 5.17 -27.77
N MET A 285 13.90 6.31 -27.10
CA MET A 285 13.20 7.53 -27.49
C MET A 285 14.02 8.80 -27.26
N ALA A 286 13.91 9.74 -28.18
CA ALA A 286 14.38 11.09 -27.99
C ALA A 286 13.34 11.87 -27.16
N VAL A 287 13.77 12.43 -26.03
CA VAL A 287 12.93 13.27 -25.17
C VAL A 287 13.51 14.68 -25.19
N ASP A 288 12.77 15.62 -25.78
CA ASP A 288 13.19 17.01 -25.89
C ASP A 288 13.46 17.65 -24.53
N ALA A 289 14.26 18.72 -24.53
CA ALA A 289 14.58 19.50 -23.34
C ALA A 289 13.29 20.03 -22.68
N SER A 290 13.19 19.91 -21.35
CA SER A 290 12.03 20.40 -20.58
C SER A 290 10.69 19.86 -21.08
N SER A 291 10.68 18.63 -21.61
CA SER A 291 9.52 17.97 -22.23
C SER A 291 9.29 16.57 -21.64
N SER A 292 8.29 15.87 -22.16
CA SER A 292 7.94 14.52 -21.73
C SER A 292 7.62 13.58 -22.89
N ALA A 293 7.94 12.30 -22.72
CA ALA A 293 7.49 11.21 -23.58
C ALA A 293 6.67 10.19 -22.77
N GLN A 294 5.77 9.44 -23.43
CA GLN A 294 4.85 8.54 -22.74
C GLN A 294 4.65 7.22 -23.51
N PRO A 295 5.62 6.29 -23.47
CA PRO A 295 5.37 4.92 -23.88
C PRO A 295 4.19 4.32 -23.11
N LYS A 296 3.51 3.35 -23.74
CA LYS A 296 2.34 2.69 -23.17
C LYS A 296 2.66 1.23 -22.92
N LEU A 297 2.64 0.83 -21.65
CA LEU A 297 2.72 -0.57 -21.23
C LEU A 297 1.36 -1.22 -21.48
N LYS A 298 1.33 -2.26 -22.32
CA LYS A 298 0.11 -3.05 -22.56
C LYS A 298 0.02 -4.17 -21.55
N VAL A 299 -0.99 -4.11 -20.68
CA VAL A 299 -1.30 -5.18 -19.71
C VAL A 299 -2.58 -5.91 -20.08
N LYS A 300 -2.70 -7.16 -19.65
CA LYS A 300 -3.88 -8.01 -19.88
C LYS A 300 -4.35 -8.59 -18.56
N PRO A 301 -5.66 -8.84 -18.39
CA PRO A 301 -6.15 -9.50 -17.20
C PRO A 301 -5.54 -10.91 -17.06
N PRO A 302 -5.38 -11.42 -15.83
CA PRO A 302 -4.90 -12.77 -15.59
C PRO A 302 -5.86 -13.81 -16.20
N MET A 303 -5.31 -14.94 -16.64
CA MET A 303 -6.09 -16.03 -17.25
C MET A 303 -6.94 -16.82 -16.24
N GLU A 304 -6.56 -16.80 -14.95
CA GLU A 304 -7.19 -17.61 -13.91
C GLU A 304 -8.59 -17.11 -13.53
N SER A 305 -9.45 -18.04 -13.10
CA SER A 305 -10.81 -17.78 -12.61
C SER A 305 -10.90 -17.77 -11.08
N SER A 306 -9.82 -17.45 -10.37
CA SER A 306 -9.85 -17.36 -8.91
C SER A 306 -10.70 -16.16 -8.48
N LEU A 307 -11.46 -16.30 -7.39
CA LEU A 307 -12.12 -15.17 -6.72
C LEU A 307 -11.10 -14.34 -5.92
N ARG A 308 -9.87 -14.22 -6.41
CA ARG A 308 -8.78 -13.53 -5.71
C ARG A 308 -8.21 -12.41 -6.50
N PHE A 309 -7.60 -11.49 -5.77
CA PHE A 309 -6.80 -10.48 -6.44
C PHE A 309 -5.52 -11.11 -6.98
N VAL A 310 -5.09 -10.65 -8.15
CA VAL A 310 -3.75 -10.88 -8.68
C VAL A 310 -3.02 -9.56 -8.64
N ARG A 311 -1.81 -9.55 -8.09
CA ARG A 311 -1.03 -8.34 -7.95
C ARG A 311 0.34 -8.49 -8.59
N GLU A 312 0.66 -7.55 -9.46
CA GLU A 312 1.85 -7.59 -10.31
C GLU A 312 2.61 -6.27 -10.14
N GLN A 313 3.88 -6.36 -9.73
CA GLN A 313 4.74 -5.17 -9.66
C GLN A 313 5.08 -4.71 -11.08
N ILE A 314 5.01 -3.40 -11.30
CA ILE A 314 5.50 -2.71 -12.48
C ILE A 314 6.71 -1.89 -12.04
N THR A 315 7.88 -2.20 -12.59
CA THR A 315 9.09 -1.41 -12.37
C THR A 315 9.46 -0.71 -13.68
N ALA A 316 9.52 0.62 -13.66
CA ALA A 316 9.94 1.42 -14.80
C ALA A 316 11.27 2.10 -14.52
N ILE A 317 12.17 2.08 -15.50
CA ILE A 317 13.48 2.71 -15.46
C ILE A 317 13.64 3.52 -16.74
N ALA A 318 14.16 4.73 -16.63
CA ALA A 318 14.63 5.51 -17.75
C ALA A 318 16.09 5.86 -17.51
N ARG A 319 16.95 5.58 -18.49
CA ARG A 319 18.37 5.88 -18.39
C ARG A 319 18.93 6.44 -19.68
N CYS A 320 19.89 7.33 -19.56
CA CYS A 320 20.77 7.76 -20.64
C CYS A 320 22.23 7.60 -20.17
N SER A 321 23.18 8.17 -20.92
CA SER A 321 24.60 8.10 -20.55
C SER A 321 24.94 8.81 -19.24
N GLU A 322 24.16 9.81 -18.84
CA GLU A 322 24.47 10.69 -17.70
C GLU A 322 23.45 10.61 -16.56
N ASP A 323 22.28 9.99 -16.76
CA ASP A 323 21.13 10.15 -15.87
C ASP A 323 20.27 8.89 -15.74
N PHE A 324 19.51 8.80 -14.66
CA PHE A 324 18.71 7.65 -14.27
C PHE A 324 17.48 8.07 -13.45
N GLY A 325 16.29 7.73 -13.96
CA GLY A 325 15.02 7.88 -13.26
C GLY A 325 14.30 6.53 -13.14
N TRP A 326 13.45 6.40 -12.13
CA TRP A 326 12.71 5.15 -11.89
C TRP A 326 11.38 5.38 -11.19
N ASP A 327 10.47 4.42 -11.37
CA ASP A 327 9.22 4.35 -10.61
C ASP A 327 8.81 2.89 -10.39
N VAL A 328 8.06 2.64 -9.33
CA VAL A 328 7.51 1.33 -9.02
C VAL A 328 6.06 1.50 -8.60
N LYS A 329 5.19 0.67 -9.19
CA LYS A 329 3.76 0.59 -8.87
C LYS A 329 3.28 -0.85 -8.88
N TRP A 330 2.05 -1.07 -8.45
CA TRP A 330 1.41 -2.38 -8.53
C TRP A 330 0.15 -2.31 -9.38
N ALA A 331 0.04 -3.22 -10.34
CA ALA A 331 -1.21 -3.55 -11.02
C ALA A 331 -1.94 -4.63 -10.20
N THR A 332 -3.08 -4.24 -9.61
CA THR A 332 -3.92 -5.14 -8.82
C THR A 332 -5.21 -5.43 -9.56
N TRP A 333 -5.36 -6.67 -10.00
CA TRP A 333 -6.51 -7.22 -10.68
C TRP A 333 -7.46 -7.84 -9.67
N THR A 334 -8.74 -7.50 -9.71
CA THR A 334 -9.77 -8.01 -8.78
C THR A 334 -11.02 -8.37 -9.55
N PRO A 335 -11.86 -9.31 -9.08
CA PRO A 335 -13.13 -9.59 -9.74
C PRO A 335 -14.06 -8.38 -9.78
N ALA A 336 -14.76 -8.20 -10.89
CA ALA A 336 -15.81 -7.19 -11.04
C ALA A 336 -17.17 -7.86 -11.19
N PHE A 337 -18.03 -7.63 -10.20
CA PHE A 337 -19.39 -8.14 -10.14
C PHE A 337 -20.38 -7.07 -10.55
N TYR A 338 -21.52 -7.48 -11.10
CA TYR A 338 -22.71 -6.61 -11.09
C TYR A 338 -23.87 -7.34 -10.46
N CYS A 339 -24.70 -6.57 -9.76
CA CYS A 339 -25.92 -7.04 -9.13
C CYS A 339 -27.11 -6.31 -9.76
N ASP A 340 -28.04 -7.07 -10.33
CA ASP A 340 -29.33 -6.59 -10.80
C ASP A 340 -30.47 -7.33 -10.08
N LYS A 341 -31.71 -7.08 -10.50
CA LYS A 341 -32.90 -7.74 -9.92
C LYS A 341 -32.93 -9.25 -10.15
N ASP A 342 -32.16 -9.74 -11.13
CA ASP A 342 -32.12 -11.15 -11.53
C ASP A 342 -30.96 -11.88 -10.83
N GLY A 343 -30.05 -11.16 -10.17
CA GLY A 343 -29.05 -11.71 -9.26
C GLY A 343 -27.67 -11.09 -9.45
N MET A 344 -26.65 -11.82 -8.99
CA MET A 344 -25.24 -11.43 -9.13
C MET A 344 -24.60 -12.11 -10.33
N TRP A 345 -23.64 -11.41 -10.93
CA TRP A 345 -23.01 -11.83 -12.16
C TRP A 345 -21.52 -11.49 -12.15
N LEU A 346 -20.72 -12.34 -12.79
CA LEU A 346 -19.29 -12.13 -13.05
C LEU A 346 -19.07 -12.26 -14.56
N GLY A 347 -18.82 -11.13 -15.23
CA GLY A 347 -18.87 -11.09 -16.69
C GLY A 347 -20.24 -11.55 -17.23
N GLU A 348 -20.26 -12.47 -18.18
CA GLU A 348 -21.51 -13.03 -18.72
C GLU A 348 -22.14 -14.12 -17.84
N ARG A 349 -21.39 -14.65 -16.88
CA ARG A 349 -21.82 -15.76 -16.03
C ARG A 349 -22.68 -15.25 -14.88
N ARG A 350 -23.91 -15.75 -14.80
CA ARG A 350 -24.74 -15.61 -13.60
C ARG A 350 -24.16 -16.45 -12.47
N ILE A 351 -24.14 -15.90 -11.26
CA ILE A 351 -23.79 -16.63 -10.05
C ILE A 351 -25.10 -17.01 -9.37
N ASP A 352 -25.55 -18.24 -9.64
CA ASP A 352 -26.75 -18.79 -9.01
C ASP A 352 -26.38 -19.28 -7.58
N GLY A 353 -26.83 -18.56 -6.55
CA GLY A 353 -26.61 -18.92 -5.15
C GLY A 353 -25.49 -18.13 -4.47
N TRP A 354 -24.50 -18.83 -3.91
CA TRP A 354 -23.47 -18.27 -3.02
C TRP A 354 -22.09 -18.23 -3.69
N LEU A 355 -21.31 -17.20 -3.37
CA LEU A 355 -19.84 -17.21 -3.52
C LEU A 355 -19.27 -17.94 -2.31
N GLU A 356 -18.46 -18.96 -2.54
CA GLU A 356 -17.92 -19.83 -1.49
C GLU A 356 -16.42 -19.51 -1.24
N PHE A 357 -16.05 -19.38 0.03
CA PHE A 357 -14.69 -19.09 0.51
C PHE A 357 -14.31 -20.09 1.59
N ALA A 358 -13.61 -21.17 1.20
CA ALA A 358 -13.40 -22.34 2.08
C ALA A 358 -12.01 -22.97 1.95
N THR A 359 -11.03 -22.23 1.42
CA THR A 359 -9.66 -22.75 1.25
C THR A 359 -8.67 -21.97 2.10
N ASN A 360 -7.57 -22.62 2.49
CA ASN A 360 -6.49 -21.96 3.23
C ASN A 360 -5.88 -20.78 2.47
N GLU A 361 -6.14 -20.66 1.16
CA GLU A 361 -5.66 -19.54 0.38
C GLU A 361 -6.32 -18.27 0.90
N HIS A 362 -7.62 -18.27 1.26
CA HIS A 362 -8.39 -17.09 1.74
C HIS A 362 -8.01 -16.60 3.13
N VAL A 363 -7.27 -17.41 3.87
CA VAL A 363 -6.80 -17.05 5.20
C VAL A 363 -5.65 -16.05 5.07
N VAL A 364 -5.90 -14.83 5.54
CA VAL A 364 -4.94 -13.72 5.47
C VAL A 364 -4.10 -13.68 6.74
N MET A 365 -4.73 -13.85 7.91
CA MET A 365 -4.06 -13.94 9.22
C MET A 365 -4.25 -15.34 9.82
N GLY A 366 -3.25 -15.85 10.54
CA GLY A 366 -3.42 -17.09 11.32
C GLY A 366 -3.48 -18.36 10.49
N ARG A 367 -2.93 -18.36 9.28
CA ARG A 367 -3.00 -19.51 8.33
C ARG A 367 -2.49 -20.84 8.90
N ASN A 368 -1.55 -20.80 9.83
CA ASN A 368 -1.03 -21.97 10.53
C ASN A 368 -1.94 -22.49 11.66
N ARG A 369 -2.96 -21.71 12.03
CA ARG A 369 -3.97 -22.07 13.04
C ARG A 369 -5.26 -22.57 12.40
N TRP A 370 -5.55 -22.18 11.17
CA TRP A 370 -6.72 -22.65 10.42
C TRP A 370 -6.77 -24.17 10.32
N ARG A 371 -7.83 -24.78 10.84
CA ARG A 371 -7.98 -26.25 10.93
C ARG A 371 -8.86 -26.85 9.83
N GLY A 372 -9.36 -26.01 8.93
CA GLY A 372 -10.16 -26.42 7.79
C GLY A 372 -11.45 -25.61 7.65
N PRO A 373 -12.31 -25.95 6.68
CA PRO A 373 -13.54 -25.22 6.42
C PRO A 373 -14.55 -25.22 7.58
N ASP A 374 -14.44 -26.20 8.48
CA ASP A 374 -15.32 -26.35 9.63
C ASP A 374 -14.95 -25.37 10.75
N ASP A 375 -13.69 -24.93 10.77
CA ASP A 375 -13.08 -23.99 11.74
C ASP A 375 -13.27 -22.55 11.27
N LEU A 376 -12.96 -22.26 10.00
CA LEU A 376 -13.35 -20.99 9.40
C LEU A 376 -13.58 -21.15 7.90
N SER A 377 -14.82 -20.99 7.46
CA SER A 377 -15.14 -20.70 6.07
C SER A 377 -16.38 -19.82 6.00
N PHE A 378 -16.58 -19.16 4.89
CA PHE A 378 -17.82 -18.42 4.70
C PHE A 378 -18.24 -18.40 3.26
N ARG A 379 -19.49 -18.01 3.08
CA ARG A 379 -20.07 -17.78 1.77
C ARG A 379 -20.90 -16.53 1.79
N MET A 380 -20.96 -15.83 0.66
CA MET A 380 -21.74 -14.59 0.57
C MET A 380 -22.53 -14.49 -0.73
N ARG A 381 -23.57 -13.66 -0.73
CA ARG A 381 -24.33 -13.28 -1.93
C ARG A 381 -24.83 -11.85 -1.83
N PHE A 382 -24.95 -11.21 -2.99
CA PHE A 382 -25.59 -9.90 -3.14
C PHE A 382 -26.86 -10.01 -3.97
N GLU A 383 -27.93 -9.36 -3.49
CA GLU A 383 -29.20 -9.25 -4.18
C GLU A 383 -29.71 -7.80 -4.15
N ARG A 384 -30.23 -7.29 -5.26
CA ARG A 384 -31.00 -6.03 -5.25
C ARG A 384 -32.35 -6.29 -4.57
N THR A 385 -32.79 -5.35 -3.73
CA THR A 385 -34.17 -5.38 -3.22
C THR A 385 -35.18 -5.29 -4.38
N LYS A 386 -36.42 -5.76 -4.16
CA LYS A 386 -37.46 -5.79 -5.20
C LYS A 386 -37.79 -4.40 -5.78
N ASP A 387 -37.72 -3.37 -4.96
CA ASP A 387 -37.88 -1.96 -5.38
C ASP A 387 -36.62 -1.40 -6.07
N GLY A 388 -35.49 -2.13 -5.98
CA GLY A 388 -34.21 -1.72 -6.49
C GLY A 388 -33.53 -0.64 -5.65
N GLU A 389 -34.05 -0.22 -4.50
CA GLU A 389 -33.49 0.92 -3.77
C GLU A 389 -32.33 0.55 -2.83
N ALA A 390 -32.08 -0.74 -2.61
CA ALA A 390 -31.03 -1.24 -1.73
C ALA A 390 -30.36 -2.52 -2.25
N LEU A 391 -29.20 -2.83 -1.67
CA LEU A 391 -28.49 -4.10 -1.79
C LEU A 391 -28.64 -4.89 -0.50
N ASN A 392 -28.98 -6.16 -0.62
CA ASN A 392 -28.91 -7.13 0.46
C ASN A 392 -27.64 -7.95 0.29
N LEU A 393 -26.78 -7.91 1.31
CA LEU A 393 -25.64 -8.80 1.48
C LEU A 393 -26.04 -9.85 2.51
N THR A 394 -26.05 -11.12 2.12
CA THR A 394 -26.17 -12.24 3.05
C THR A 394 -24.82 -12.95 3.14
N ILE A 395 -24.39 -13.25 4.35
CA ILE A 395 -23.15 -13.97 4.65
C ILE A 395 -23.51 -15.12 5.58
N SER A 396 -22.96 -16.30 5.31
CA SER A 396 -23.13 -17.50 6.13
C SER A 396 -21.74 -17.99 6.48
N VAL A 397 -21.41 -17.99 7.77
CA VAL A 397 -20.11 -18.37 8.32
C VAL A 397 -20.22 -19.75 8.93
N ARG A 398 -19.24 -20.59 8.60
CA ARG A 398 -19.03 -21.89 9.22
C ARG A 398 -17.83 -21.80 10.15
N ASP A 399 -18.08 -22.18 11.40
CA ASP A 399 -17.18 -22.00 12.54
C ASP A 399 -17.60 -23.03 13.61
N ASP A 400 -16.64 -23.75 14.18
CA ASP A 400 -16.87 -24.77 15.19
C ASP A 400 -17.00 -24.20 16.60
N VAL A 401 -16.46 -23.00 16.87
CA VAL A 401 -16.52 -22.32 18.16
C VAL A 401 -16.82 -20.83 18.01
N VAL A 402 -18.11 -20.49 17.96
CA VAL A 402 -18.53 -19.09 17.94
C VAL A 402 -18.39 -18.41 19.32
N VAL A 403 -17.45 -17.50 19.43
CA VAL A 403 -17.15 -16.61 20.55
C VAL A 403 -17.73 -15.22 20.34
N VAL A 404 -18.80 -14.93 21.09
CA VAL A 404 -19.37 -13.57 21.19
C VAL A 404 -18.91 -12.87 22.47
N LYS A 405 -18.39 -11.65 22.35
CA LYS A 405 -18.08 -10.79 23.50
C LYS A 405 -19.31 -9.96 23.90
N PRO A 406 -19.72 -9.98 25.19
CA PRO A 406 -20.95 -9.32 25.66
C PRO A 406 -20.83 -7.79 25.78
N THR A 407 -19.62 -7.25 25.94
CA THR A 407 -19.37 -5.81 25.93
C THR A 407 -19.03 -5.37 24.51
N TRP A 408 -19.90 -4.54 23.96
CA TRP A 408 -19.84 -4.09 22.57
C TRP A 408 -18.98 -2.82 22.42
N ASP A 409 -17.70 -2.94 22.82
CA ASP A 409 -16.64 -1.95 22.59
C ASP A 409 -15.72 -2.39 21.44
N PHE A 410 -14.84 -1.53 20.94
CA PHE A 410 -13.98 -1.83 19.79
C PHE A 410 -13.04 -3.04 20.02
N SER A 411 -12.77 -3.43 21.28
CA SER A 411 -11.99 -4.63 21.57
C SER A 411 -12.72 -5.91 21.19
N CYS A 412 -14.05 -5.87 20.97
CA CYS A 412 -14.80 -7.02 20.48
C CYS A 412 -14.41 -7.42 19.06
N LEU A 413 -14.04 -6.48 18.17
CA LEU A 413 -13.52 -6.78 16.82
C LEU A 413 -12.20 -7.53 16.87
N LEU A 414 -11.43 -7.31 17.94
CA LEU A 414 -10.14 -7.95 18.14
C LEU A 414 -10.24 -9.23 18.96
N SER A 415 -11.40 -9.55 19.55
CA SER A 415 -11.50 -10.60 20.57
C SER A 415 -12.77 -11.46 20.54
N GLY A 416 -13.59 -11.36 19.48
CA GLY A 416 -14.70 -12.25 19.20
C GLY A 416 -14.94 -12.37 17.70
N ASP A 417 -15.74 -13.35 17.28
CA ASP A 417 -16.01 -13.58 15.86
C ASP A 417 -16.89 -12.47 15.33
N CYS A 418 -16.54 -12.00 14.14
CA CYS A 418 -17.30 -10.96 13.49
C CYS A 418 -17.13 -11.03 11.97
N VAL A 419 -18.05 -10.35 11.29
CA VAL A 419 -17.97 -10.06 9.87
C VAL A 419 -17.65 -8.59 9.71
N GLU A 420 -16.59 -8.28 8.98
CA GLU A 420 -16.21 -6.94 8.59
C GLU A 420 -16.51 -6.75 7.09
N VAL A 421 -17.31 -5.73 6.75
CA VAL A 421 -17.59 -5.36 5.37
C VAL A 421 -16.94 -4.01 5.08
N PHE A 422 -15.97 -4.01 4.18
CA PHE A 422 -15.30 -2.78 3.74
C PHE A 422 -15.90 -2.27 2.45
N ILE A 423 -16.12 -0.97 2.36
CA ILE A 423 -16.66 -0.31 1.17
C ILE A 423 -15.89 0.97 0.89
N ASP A 424 -15.23 1.00 -0.26
CA ASP A 424 -14.59 2.17 -0.84
C ASP A 424 -15.61 2.91 -1.71
N HIS A 425 -16.14 4.00 -1.17
CA HIS A 425 -17.17 4.84 -1.79
C HIS A 425 -16.59 6.15 -2.32
N ARG A 426 -15.27 6.20 -2.54
CA ARG A 426 -14.64 7.27 -3.31
C ARG A 426 -15.17 7.30 -4.75
N PRO A 427 -15.00 8.43 -5.47
CA PRO A 427 -15.16 8.45 -6.91
C PRO A 427 -14.34 7.32 -7.56
N ILE A 428 -14.91 6.67 -8.58
CA ILE A 428 -14.36 5.45 -9.21
C ILE A 428 -12.87 5.54 -9.53
N HIS A 429 -12.40 6.67 -10.08
CA HIS A 429 -11.00 6.87 -10.45
C HIS A 429 -10.03 6.92 -9.25
N GLN A 430 -10.55 6.94 -8.03
CA GLN A 430 -9.81 6.94 -6.77
C GLN A 430 -10.02 5.66 -5.95
N GLN A 431 -10.96 4.79 -6.33
CA GLN A 431 -11.26 3.57 -5.57
C GLN A 431 -10.13 2.55 -5.74
N GLY A 432 -9.38 2.19 -4.69
CA GLY A 432 -8.18 1.35 -4.79
C GLY A 432 -6.86 2.07 -4.57
N LYS A 433 -6.93 3.34 -4.21
CA LYS A 433 -5.80 4.09 -3.68
C LYS A 433 -5.48 3.59 -2.26
N PRO A 434 -4.20 3.28 -1.94
CA PRO A 434 -3.81 2.71 -0.66
C PRO A 434 -3.69 3.76 0.44
N PHE A 435 -4.75 4.52 0.73
CA PHE A 435 -4.68 5.59 1.73
C PHE A 435 -5.88 5.56 2.64
N PHE A 436 -5.63 5.78 3.92
CA PHE A 436 -6.65 6.04 4.92
C PHE A 436 -7.52 7.21 4.48
N SER A 437 -8.82 6.99 4.36
CA SER A 437 -9.80 8.02 4.04
C SER A 437 -11.12 7.77 4.76
N LYS A 438 -11.80 8.86 5.12
CA LYS A 438 -13.21 8.84 5.56
C LYS A 438 -14.16 8.27 4.49
N ASP A 439 -13.71 8.27 3.23
CA ASP A 439 -14.43 7.74 2.08
C ASP A 439 -14.24 6.21 1.91
N VAL A 440 -13.69 5.55 2.94
CA VAL A 440 -13.71 4.09 3.10
C VAL A 440 -14.45 3.76 4.40
N THR A 441 -15.52 2.99 4.28
CA THR A 441 -16.37 2.60 5.41
C THR A 441 -16.12 1.15 5.76
N MET A 442 -15.96 0.84 7.04
CA MET A 442 -16.07 -0.53 7.55
C MET A 442 -17.37 -0.69 8.33
N ILE A 443 -18.06 -1.78 8.07
CA ILE A 443 -19.26 -2.19 8.78
C ILE A 443 -18.92 -3.49 9.50
N ALA A 444 -18.89 -3.46 10.83
CA ALA A 444 -18.60 -4.64 11.63
C ALA A 444 -19.87 -5.22 12.26
N ILE A 445 -20.00 -6.53 12.17
CA ILE A 445 -21.21 -7.27 12.53
C ILE A 445 -20.84 -8.46 13.42
N VAL A 446 -21.35 -8.43 14.65
CA VAL A 446 -21.13 -9.49 15.65
C VAL A 446 -22.34 -10.45 15.64
N PRO A 447 -22.15 -11.77 15.62
CA PRO A 447 -23.25 -12.73 15.64
C PRO A 447 -24.07 -12.61 16.92
N GLY A 448 -25.39 -12.85 16.82
CA GLY A 448 -26.33 -12.68 17.93
C GLY A 448 -26.65 -11.23 18.33
N SER A 449 -25.95 -10.24 17.77
CA SER A 449 -26.28 -8.82 17.95
C SER A 449 -27.40 -8.40 17.01
N ASN A 450 -28.22 -7.44 17.43
CA ASN A 450 -29.15 -6.70 16.56
C ASN A 450 -28.63 -5.28 16.24
N SER A 451 -27.37 -4.98 16.56
CA SER A 451 -26.70 -3.70 16.33
C SER A 451 -25.51 -3.86 15.40
N VAL A 452 -25.28 -2.87 14.54
CA VAL A 452 -24.16 -2.81 13.58
C VAL A 452 -23.29 -1.59 13.89
N ARG A 453 -21.95 -1.75 13.93
CA ARG A 453 -21.04 -0.61 14.03
C ARG A 453 -20.63 -0.25 12.63
N ILE A 454 -20.75 1.03 12.33
CA ILE A 454 -20.24 1.61 11.10
C ILE A 454 -19.12 2.53 11.54
N ALA A 455 -17.92 2.25 11.07
CA ALA A 455 -16.79 3.13 11.24
C ALA A 455 -16.46 3.73 9.86
N SER A 456 -16.66 5.03 9.70
CA SER A 456 -15.82 5.81 8.79
C SER A 456 -14.49 5.99 9.51
N TRP A 457 -13.36 5.59 8.92
CA TRP A 457 -12.06 5.47 9.60
C TRP A 457 -11.38 6.80 9.96
N TYR A 458 -12.14 7.70 10.59
CA TYR A 458 -11.69 8.94 11.19
C TYR A 458 -12.56 9.24 12.43
N PHE A 459 -11.92 9.17 13.61
CA PHE A 459 -12.11 9.97 14.84
C PHE A 459 -12.30 9.23 16.17
N ASP A 460 -11.78 9.88 17.21
CA ASP A 460 -12.05 9.78 18.67
C ASP A 460 -13.54 9.72 19.08
N GLU A 461 -14.42 9.66 18.10
CA GLU A 461 -15.85 9.50 18.24
C GLU A 461 -16.18 8.06 17.81
N VAL A 462 -16.02 7.11 18.75
CA VAL A 462 -16.88 5.91 18.75
C VAL A 462 -18.27 6.44 18.99
N GLU A 463 -18.91 6.99 17.97
CA GLU A 463 -20.22 7.50 18.20
C GLU A 463 -21.15 6.29 18.44
N PRO A 464 -21.78 6.19 19.62
CA PRO A 464 -22.75 5.15 19.86
C PRO A 464 -23.96 5.50 19.00
N THR A 465 -24.24 4.71 17.96
CA THR A 465 -25.51 4.75 17.22
C THR A 465 -25.87 6.13 16.63
N PHE A 466 -25.53 6.39 15.36
CA PHE A 466 -25.97 7.62 14.69
C PHE A 466 -27.32 7.46 14.02
N SER A 467 -28.34 8.00 14.67
CA SER A 467 -29.31 8.85 14.00
C SER A 467 -28.58 10.07 13.41
N ALA A 468 -28.37 10.05 12.09
CA ALA A 468 -27.55 10.99 11.31
C ALA A 468 -27.89 12.50 11.47
N PRO A 469 -26.98 13.42 11.07
CA PRO A 469 -27.27 14.86 10.88
C PRO A 469 -28.27 15.18 9.75
N SER A 470 -28.86 14.16 9.12
CA SER A 470 -30.07 14.29 8.27
C SER A 470 -30.71 12.91 8.02
N GLY A 471 -30.95 12.15 9.09
CA GLY A 471 -32.03 11.13 9.17
C GLY A 471 -32.23 10.11 8.02
N ARG A 472 -31.18 9.66 7.30
CA ARG A 472 -31.37 8.76 6.14
C ARG A 472 -30.47 7.53 6.01
N TRP A 473 -29.69 7.14 7.03
CA TRP A 473 -28.77 5.99 6.96
C TRP A 473 -29.11 4.81 7.92
N LEU A 474 -29.22 3.61 7.32
CA LEU A 474 -29.22 2.22 7.85
C LEU A 474 -30.25 1.78 8.92
N ARG A 475 -31.41 1.29 8.48
CA ARG A 475 -31.99 0.07 9.09
C ARG A 475 -31.30 -1.14 8.46
N ALA A 476 -30.07 -1.43 8.87
CA ALA A 476 -29.59 -2.80 8.70
C ALA A 476 -30.55 -3.69 9.50
N ARG A 477 -31.35 -4.53 8.85
CA ARG A 477 -32.00 -5.63 9.56
C ARG A 477 -30.94 -6.68 9.77
N LEU A 478 -30.21 -6.54 10.87
CA LEU A 478 -29.27 -7.55 11.28
C LEU A 478 -30.05 -8.78 11.76
N LYS A 479 -29.83 -9.90 11.10
CA LYS A 479 -30.22 -11.22 11.60
C LYS A 479 -28.93 -12.02 11.79
N GLY A 480 -28.28 -11.78 12.92
CA GLY A 480 -27.15 -12.57 13.40
C GLY A 480 -27.66 -13.84 14.07
N GLU A 481 -28.02 -14.87 13.30
CA GLU A 481 -28.55 -16.11 13.88
C GLU A 481 -27.47 -17.17 13.97
N PHE A 482 -27.30 -17.75 15.15
CA PHE A 482 -26.51 -18.96 15.30
C PHE A 482 -27.15 -20.09 14.48
N THR A 483 -26.32 -20.81 13.76
CA THR A 483 -26.70 -22.04 13.07
C THR A 483 -26.12 -23.24 13.83
N ALA A 484 -26.41 -24.46 13.36
CA ALA A 484 -25.83 -25.67 13.96
C ALA A 484 -24.30 -25.75 13.79
N SER A 485 -23.70 -24.93 12.90
CA SER A 485 -22.30 -25.03 12.51
C SER A 485 -21.64 -23.66 12.31
N GLY A 486 -22.11 -22.62 13.00
CA GLY A 486 -21.60 -21.25 12.84
C GLY A 486 -22.71 -20.21 13.00
N TYR A 487 -22.78 -19.24 12.08
CA TYR A 487 -23.75 -18.15 12.15
C TYR A 487 -24.04 -17.50 10.78
N ASP A 488 -25.24 -16.93 10.64
CA ASP A 488 -25.65 -16.17 9.47
C ASP A 488 -25.73 -14.67 9.79
N VAL A 489 -25.43 -13.84 8.80
CA VAL A 489 -25.50 -12.37 8.85
C VAL A 489 -26.25 -11.85 7.62
N GLU A 490 -27.17 -10.91 7.83
CA GLU A 490 -27.85 -10.17 6.77
C GLU A 490 -27.64 -8.66 6.95
N LEU A 491 -27.24 -7.98 5.88
CA LEU A 491 -26.99 -6.54 5.83
C LEU A 491 -27.71 -5.93 4.62
N THR A 492 -28.65 -5.02 4.87
CA THR A 492 -29.30 -4.22 3.83
C THR A 492 -28.69 -2.82 3.76
N ILE A 493 -28.10 -2.47 2.61
CA ILE A 493 -27.47 -1.18 2.36
C ILE A 493 -28.30 -0.42 1.32
N PRO A 494 -28.96 0.69 1.66
CA PRO A 494 -29.64 1.52 0.67
C PRO A 494 -28.63 2.00 -0.39
N LEU A 495 -29.03 2.29 -1.62
CA LEU A 495 -28.06 2.71 -2.63
C LEU A 495 -27.77 4.22 -2.63
N ALA A 496 -28.62 5.01 -1.97
CA ALA A 496 -28.47 6.45 -1.90
C ALA A 496 -27.20 6.91 -1.15
N ILE A 497 -26.50 6.01 -0.45
CA ILE A 497 -25.30 6.26 0.39
C ILE A 497 -24.12 6.53 -0.50
N PHE A 498 -24.13 5.84 -1.62
CA PHE A 498 -23.11 5.96 -2.64
C PHE A 498 -23.33 7.22 -3.49
N ASN A 499 -24.24 8.12 -3.11
CA ASN A 499 -24.43 9.45 -3.73
C ASN A 499 -24.51 9.42 -5.27
N GLY A 500 -25.15 8.39 -5.83
CA GLY A 500 -25.31 8.23 -7.27
C GLY A 500 -24.11 7.59 -7.99
N LEU A 501 -23.09 7.12 -7.28
CA LEU A 501 -22.02 6.31 -7.86
C LEU A 501 -22.61 5.05 -8.52
N PRO A 502 -22.17 4.70 -9.74
CA PRO A 502 -22.70 3.51 -10.43
C PRO A 502 -22.08 2.21 -9.93
N ALA A 503 -20.99 2.28 -9.16
CA ALA A 503 -20.26 1.16 -8.59
C ALA A 503 -19.44 1.58 -7.37
N VAL A 504 -19.13 0.62 -6.52
CA VAL A 504 -18.22 0.76 -5.36
C VAL A 504 -17.24 -0.40 -5.33
N SER A 505 -16.09 -0.22 -4.70
CA SER A 505 -15.18 -1.33 -4.42
C SER A 505 -15.44 -1.85 -3.00
N PHE A 506 -15.36 -3.15 -2.77
CA PHE A 506 -15.69 -3.76 -1.48
C PHE A 506 -14.83 -4.98 -1.16
N ASP A 507 -14.78 -5.34 0.12
CA ASP A 507 -14.30 -6.62 0.61
C ASP A 507 -15.11 -7.09 1.83
N VAL A 508 -15.00 -8.38 2.15
CA VAL A 508 -15.61 -9.02 3.31
C VAL A 508 -14.56 -9.85 4.02
N LEU A 509 -14.35 -9.58 5.31
CA LEU A 509 -13.46 -10.34 6.17
C LEU A 509 -14.28 -11.01 7.27
N VAL A 510 -13.86 -12.21 7.67
CA VAL A 510 -14.45 -12.97 8.77
C VAL A 510 -13.36 -13.33 9.75
N ASP A 511 -13.59 -12.97 11.01
CA ASP A 511 -12.67 -13.21 12.12
C ASP A 511 -13.03 -14.48 12.86
N ASP A 512 -12.00 -15.22 13.27
CA ASP A 512 -12.10 -16.38 14.18
C ASP A 512 -11.34 -16.07 15.49
N THR A 513 -12.02 -16.26 16.62
CA THR A 513 -11.54 -16.05 17.99
C THR A 513 -11.96 -17.15 18.98
N ASP A 514 -11.70 -18.42 18.69
CA ASP A 514 -11.97 -19.58 19.56
C ASP A 514 -11.72 -19.42 21.08
N ASP A 515 -10.60 -18.80 21.48
CA ASP A 515 -10.08 -18.87 22.86
C ASP A 515 -10.26 -17.58 23.67
N ARG A 516 -11.00 -16.59 23.13
CA ARG A 516 -11.24 -15.27 23.76
C ARG A 516 -9.99 -14.43 24.04
N SER A 517 -8.80 -14.87 23.59
CA SER A 517 -7.51 -14.18 23.79
C SER A 517 -7.10 -13.27 22.63
N GLY A 518 -7.97 -13.17 21.61
CA GLY A 518 -7.80 -12.30 20.46
C GLY A 518 -7.94 -13.06 19.15
N ARG A 519 -8.15 -12.32 18.05
CA ARG A 519 -8.26 -12.84 16.68
C ARG A 519 -7.13 -13.84 16.37
N LYS A 520 -7.48 -15.08 16.04
CA LYS A 520 -6.55 -16.17 15.76
C LYS A 520 -6.31 -16.35 14.29
N ALA A 521 -7.38 -16.37 13.53
CA ALA A 521 -7.38 -16.40 12.08
C ALA A 521 -8.33 -15.33 11.54
N GLN A 522 -8.07 -14.93 10.31
CA GLN A 522 -8.95 -14.06 9.56
C GLN A 522 -8.99 -14.53 8.11
N MET A 523 -10.19 -14.62 7.56
CA MET A 523 -10.40 -14.97 6.16
C MET A 523 -10.94 -13.76 5.40
N ALA A 524 -10.30 -13.39 4.28
CA ALA A 524 -10.78 -12.34 3.39
C ALA A 524 -11.39 -12.93 2.11
N ALA A 525 -12.45 -12.29 1.60
CA ALA A 525 -13.09 -12.72 0.35
C ALA A 525 -12.13 -12.55 -0.82
N PHE A 526 -11.65 -11.31 -1.02
CA PHE A 526 -10.77 -10.98 -2.14
C PHE A 526 -9.38 -10.63 -1.66
N GLY A 527 -9.30 -9.69 -0.72
CA GLY A 527 -8.13 -8.93 -0.32
C GLY A 527 -7.15 -9.64 0.59
N TRP A 528 -6.49 -8.85 1.44
CA TRP A 528 -5.36 -9.29 2.24
C TRP A 528 -5.39 -8.71 3.66
N GLU A 529 -4.33 -8.93 4.43
CA GLU A 529 -4.21 -8.31 5.75
C GLU A 529 -4.20 -6.78 5.60
N ASP A 530 -4.94 -6.10 6.47
CA ASP A 530 -5.02 -4.64 6.55
C ASP A 530 -5.63 -3.91 5.34
N ASP A 531 -6.72 -4.46 4.83
CA ASP A 531 -7.60 -3.89 3.80
C ASP A 531 -8.04 -2.42 4.06
N PHE A 532 -8.02 -1.96 5.32
CA PHE A 532 -8.26 -0.56 5.70
C PHE A 532 -7.13 0.40 5.27
N ARG A 533 -5.91 -0.11 5.06
CA ARG A 533 -4.74 0.67 4.59
C ARG A 533 -4.64 0.66 3.08
N ASN A 534 -4.95 -0.49 2.48
CA ASN A 534 -4.82 -0.70 1.05
C ASN A 534 -6.11 -1.30 0.46
N THR A 535 -6.96 -0.46 -0.14
CA THR A 535 -8.22 -0.92 -0.77
C THR A 535 -8.03 -1.39 -2.23
N SER A 536 -6.80 -1.43 -2.73
CA SER A 536 -6.55 -1.91 -4.09
C SER A 536 -6.98 -3.35 -4.34
N PRO A 537 -6.93 -4.27 -3.35
CA PRO A 537 -7.42 -5.64 -3.50
C PRO A 537 -8.95 -5.78 -3.47
N PHE A 538 -9.71 -4.71 -3.27
CA PHE A 538 -11.17 -4.79 -3.19
C PHE A 538 -11.78 -5.19 -4.53
N ALA A 539 -12.77 -6.09 -4.52
CA ALA A 539 -13.57 -6.37 -5.71
C ALA A 539 -14.43 -5.16 -6.09
N LEU A 540 -14.85 -5.10 -7.36
CA LEU A 540 -15.80 -4.08 -7.82
C LEU A 540 -17.22 -4.62 -7.76
N LEU A 541 -18.17 -3.85 -7.22
CA LEU A 541 -19.59 -4.11 -7.30
C LEU A 541 -20.28 -3.00 -8.09
N LEU A 542 -20.72 -3.32 -9.30
CA LEU A 542 -21.56 -2.45 -10.10
C LEU A 542 -23.03 -2.65 -9.73
N PHE A 543 -23.75 -1.53 -9.58
CA PHE A 543 -25.16 -1.59 -9.22
C PHE A 543 -26.08 -1.80 -10.43
N LYS A 544 -25.57 -1.68 -11.66
CA LYS A 544 -26.36 -1.87 -12.88
C LYS A 544 -25.56 -2.68 -13.89
N ARG A 545 -26.27 -3.52 -14.64
CA ARG A 545 -25.70 -4.25 -15.77
C ARG A 545 -25.31 -3.29 -16.89
N LEU A 546 -24.05 -3.32 -17.29
CA LEU A 546 -23.52 -2.54 -18.41
C LEU A 546 -23.71 -3.30 -19.74
N LYS A 547 -23.60 -2.59 -20.86
CA LYS A 547 -23.61 -3.23 -22.20
C LYS A 547 -22.39 -4.11 -22.42
N THR A 548 -21.23 -3.65 -21.95
CA THR A 548 -19.99 -4.41 -21.87
C THR A 548 -19.82 -4.88 -20.43
N LEU A 549 -19.77 -6.20 -20.22
CA LEU A 549 -19.75 -6.78 -18.88
C LEU A 549 -18.32 -6.90 -18.39
N PRO A 550 -17.89 -6.07 -17.43
CA PRO A 550 -16.56 -6.23 -16.86
C PRO A 550 -16.48 -7.56 -16.12
N ARG A 551 -15.30 -8.18 -16.18
CA ARG A 551 -14.95 -9.33 -15.35
C ARG A 551 -13.87 -8.99 -14.34
N TRP A 552 -13.04 -7.99 -14.66
CA TRP A 552 -11.94 -7.57 -13.83
C TRP A 552 -12.03 -6.07 -13.54
N ARG A 553 -11.55 -5.68 -12.37
CA ARG A 553 -11.13 -4.32 -12.02
C ARG A 553 -9.61 -4.33 -11.95
N LEU A 554 -8.98 -3.34 -12.57
CA LEU A 554 -7.55 -3.07 -12.48
C LEU A 554 -7.36 -1.78 -11.68
N ALA A 555 -6.65 -1.86 -10.56
CA ALA A 555 -6.15 -0.71 -9.82
C ALA A 555 -4.63 -0.64 -9.96
N VAL A 556 -4.11 0.49 -10.48
CA VAL A 556 -2.68 0.77 -10.54
C VAL A 556 -2.36 1.86 -9.53
N ASN A 557 -1.52 1.56 -8.54
CA ASN A 557 -1.14 2.50 -7.48
C ASN A 557 0.33 2.46 -7.13
#